data_AF-A0A522TLN1-F1
#
_entry.id   AF-A0A522TLN1-F1
#
_cell.length_a   1.000
_cell.length_b   1.000
_cell.length_c   1.000
_cell.angle_alpha   90.00
_cell.angle_beta   90.00
_cell.angle_gamma   90.00
#
_symmetry.space_group_name_H-M   'P 1'
#
loop_
_entity.id
_entity.type
_entity.pdbx_description
1 polymer ?
#
loop_
_entity_poly.entity_id
_entity_poly.type
_entity_poly.pdbx_seq_one_letter_code
_entity_poly.pdbx_strand_id
1 'polypeptide(L)'
;MNDSPATADRNRTGFEIDDESRHSEAGDTLIEVLMTLVVASLCAVAFLVAFTTAISASAEHRTLVSMDTVLRSVSEQAVSQIQQQPNPLFASCATPATYSGVGFTAPAGYSATITSVDYWNGSSFGPTCAAGSSAPQLIGVSVTGPLGTASSISLAVNDLSFSSSASEAQLVFTIQPVGGAHGTPLATQPTVTIEDAGGNPVLTNISTVNLAITSGTGTGGAVLSGCTQSESQGVVTFTGCTINDAGTGYTLTATDGSLTAASSAFTVS
;
A
#
# COMPACT_ATOMS: atom_id res chain seq x y z
N MET A 1 87.59 -42.33 -53.77
CA MET A 1 88.73 -41.85 -54.55
C MET A 1 88.45 -40.40 -54.89
N ASN A 2 88.96 -39.48 -54.07
CA ASN A 2 90.21 -38.72 -54.31
C ASN A 2 89.95 -37.62 -55.35
N ASP A 3 90.28 -36.35 -55.16
CA ASP A 3 91.20 -35.72 -54.22
C ASP A 3 90.87 -34.20 -54.20
N SER A 4 91.08 -33.55 -53.06
CA SER A 4 91.43 -32.11 -52.99
C SER A 4 92.86 -31.95 -53.57
N PRO A 5 93.38 -30.78 -54.04
CA PRO A 5 93.08 -29.42 -53.54
C PRO A 5 93.27 -28.23 -54.55
N ALA A 6 93.02 -27.02 -54.04
CA ALA A 6 93.70 -25.72 -54.27
C ALA A 6 93.95 -25.23 -55.72
N THR A 7 93.58 -24.00 -56.10
CA THR A 7 94.26 -22.75 -55.70
C THR A 7 93.52 -21.53 -56.28
N ALA A 8 93.73 -20.38 -55.65
CA ALA A 8 93.06 -19.08 -55.81
C ALA A 8 93.15 -18.41 -57.19
N ASP A 9 92.20 -17.53 -57.51
CA ASP A 9 92.54 -16.15 -57.85
C ASP A 9 91.39 -15.15 -57.60
N ARG A 10 91.79 -13.93 -57.28
CA ARG A 10 91.03 -12.75 -56.84
C ARG A 10 90.25 -12.12 -58.00
N ASN A 11 89.02 -11.63 -57.77
CA ASN A 11 88.75 -10.19 -57.78
C ASN A 11 87.29 -9.82 -57.44
N ARG A 12 87.21 -9.01 -56.38
CA ARG A 12 86.23 -8.00 -55.98
C ARG A 12 85.40 -7.36 -57.11
N THR A 13 84.06 -7.36 -56.95
CA THR A 13 83.19 -6.15 -56.87
C THR A 13 81.72 -6.55 -56.70
N GLY A 14 81.01 -5.90 -55.76
CA GLY A 14 79.54 -5.79 -55.79
C GLY A 14 78.81 -6.58 -54.71
N PHE A 15 78.70 -5.99 -53.52
CA PHE A 15 77.74 -6.37 -52.48
C PHE A 15 76.45 -5.61 -52.78
N GLU A 16 75.39 -6.33 -53.14
CA GLU A 16 74.02 -5.81 -53.20
C GLU A 16 73.20 -6.68 -52.25
N ILE A 17 73.07 -6.21 -51.01
CA ILE A 17 72.03 -6.68 -50.10
C ILE A 17 70.81 -5.81 -50.42
N ASP A 18 69.78 -6.44 -50.97
CA ASP A 18 68.44 -5.86 -51.00
C ASP A 18 67.93 -5.65 -49.56
N ASP A 19 67.49 -4.43 -49.34
CA ASP A 19 67.26 -3.69 -48.10
C ASP A 19 66.28 -4.39 -47.14
N GLU A 20 66.73 -4.52 -45.89
CA GLU A 20 65.92 -4.84 -44.72
C GLU A 20 64.99 -3.67 -44.39
N SER A 21 63.70 -3.97 -44.19
CA SER A 21 62.65 -3.12 -43.62
C SER A 21 63.10 -1.81 -42.94
N ARG A 22 63.11 -0.69 -43.67
CA ARG A 22 63.25 0.64 -43.04
C ARG A 22 61.89 1.17 -42.61
N HIS A 23 61.61 1.03 -41.31
CA HIS A 23 60.66 1.89 -40.60
C HIS A 23 61.01 3.36 -40.91
N SER A 24 60.04 4.10 -41.43
CA SER A 24 60.17 5.54 -41.66
C SER A 24 60.11 6.26 -40.30
N GLU A 25 61.27 6.51 -39.70
CA GLU A 25 61.47 7.51 -38.65
C GLU A 25 61.34 8.91 -39.26
N ALA A 26 60.11 9.31 -39.62
CA ALA A 26 59.80 10.69 -39.93
C ALA A 26 59.65 11.45 -38.60
N GLY A 27 60.38 12.56 -38.44
CA GLY A 27 60.41 13.36 -37.23
C GLY A 27 59.02 13.79 -36.77
N ASP A 28 58.67 13.35 -35.56
CA ASP A 28 57.53 13.79 -34.77
C ASP A 28 57.61 15.31 -34.61
N THR A 29 56.72 16.05 -35.27
CA THR A 29 56.78 17.52 -35.19
C THR A 29 56.36 17.93 -33.78
N LEU A 30 57.09 18.84 -33.14
CA LEU A 30 56.80 19.30 -31.76
C LEU A 30 55.33 19.71 -31.56
N ILE A 31 54.65 20.13 -32.64
CA ILE A 31 53.23 20.47 -32.65
C ILE A 31 52.29 19.26 -32.49
N GLU A 32 52.65 18.09 -33.01
CA GLU A 32 51.87 16.85 -32.86
C GLU A 32 51.91 16.33 -31.43
N VAL A 33 53.11 16.29 -30.84
CA VAL A 33 53.30 15.97 -29.41
C VAL A 33 52.59 17.00 -28.53
N LEU A 34 52.71 18.29 -28.83
CA LEU A 34 52.03 19.36 -28.08
C LEU A 34 50.51 19.23 -28.17
N MET A 35 49.95 19.01 -29.36
CA MET A 35 48.51 18.84 -29.56
C MET A 35 48.01 17.58 -28.85
N THR A 36 48.76 16.48 -28.92
CA THR A 36 48.42 15.24 -28.22
C THR A 36 48.40 15.44 -26.71
N LEU A 37 49.38 16.14 -26.14
CA LEU A 37 49.40 16.48 -24.71
C LEU A 37 48.26 17.43 -24.31
N VAL A 38 47.92 18.39 -25.15
CA VAL A 38 46.78 19.30 -24.93
C VAL A 38 45.47 18.52 -24.94
N VAL A 39 45.25 17.64 -25.92
CA VAL A 39 44.03 16.82 -25.98
C VAL A 39 43.98 15.83 -24.81
N ALA A 40 45.09 15.16 -24.49
CA ALA A 40 45.16 14.24 -23.35
C ALA A 40 44.87 14.95 -22.02
N SER A 41 45.39 16.17 -21.81
CA SER A 41 45.12 16.96 -20.61
C SER A 41 43.67 17.44 -20.55
N LEU A 42 43.09 17.91 -21.67
CA LEU A 42 41.67 18.28 -21.73
C LEU A 42 40.74 17.10 -21.46
N CYS A 43 41.04 15.93 -22.05
CA CYS A 43 40.31 14.69 -21.77
C CYS A 43 40.42 14.30 -20.29
N ALA A 44 41.62 14.36 -19.70
CA ALA A 44 41.82 14.05 -18.29
C ALA A 44 40.99 14.97 -17.37
N VAL A 45 40.97 16.28 -17.64
CA VAL A 45 40.16 17.24 -16.89
C VAL A 45 38.67 16.94 -17.05
N ALA A 46 38.20 16.68 -18.28
CA ALA A 46 36.81 16.35 -18.54
C ALA A 46 36.36 15.09 -17.77
N PHE A 47 37.22 14.06 -17.72
CA PHE A 47 36.94 12.86 -16.93
C PHE A 47 36.90 13.13 -15.43
N LEU A 48 37.84 13.92 -14.89
CA LEU A 48 37.83 14.29 -13.47
C LEU A 48 36.56 15.06 -13.08
N VAL A 49 36.11 16.00 -13.90
CA VAL A 49 34.84 16.74 -13.67
C VAL A 49 33.64 15.79 -13.73
N ALA A 50 33.60 14.88 -14.70
CA ALA A 50 32.52 13.90 -14.81
C ALA A 50 32.46 12.99 -13.57
N PHE A 51 33.60 12.47 -13.12
CA PHE A 51 33.65 11.61 -11.93
C PHE A 51 33.27 12.36 -10.65
N THR A 52 33.76 13.57 -10.45
CA THR A 52 33.41 14.36 -9.24
C THR A 52 31.91 14.66 -9.17
N THR A 53 31.31 15.01 -10.32
CA THR A 53 29.87 15.26 -10.41
C THR A 53 29.07 13.98 -10.19
N ALA A 54 29.48 12.86 -10.81
CA ALA A 54 28.82 11.57 -10.63
C ALA A 54 28.89 11.09 -9.17
N ILE A 55 30.02 11.25 -8.48
CA ILE A 55 30.18 10.89 -7.07
C ILE A 55 29.29 11.77 -6.18
N SER A 56 29.27 13.08 -6.41
CA SER A 56 28.43 14.01 -5.64
C SER A 56 26.95 13.74 -5.84
N ALA A 57 26.51 13.58 -7.09
CA ALA A 57 25.13 13.23 -7.43
C ALA A 57 24.72 11.87 -6.84
N SER A 58 25.62 10.89 -6.85
CA SER A 58 25.38 9.59 -6.21
C SER A 58 25.26 9.68 -4.69
N ALA A 59 26.07 10.52 -4.04
CA ALA A 59 25.98 10.76 -2.60
C ALA A 59 24.63 11.40 -2.23
N GLU A 60 24.23 12.46 -2.95
CA GLU A 60 22.94 13.13 -2.74
C GLU A 60 21.77 12.18 -3.01
N HIS A 61 21.80 11.43 -4.11
CA HIS A 61 20.74 10.47 -4.42
C HIS A 61 20.60 9.39 -3.34
N ARG A 62 21.71 8.87 -2.81
CA ARG A 62 21.68 7.93 -1.68
C ARG A 62 21.04 8.55 -0.43
N THR A 63 21.30 9.83 -0.15
CA THR A 63 20.67 10.51 0.99
C THR A 63 19.16 10.71 0.80
N LEU A 64 18.73 11.10 -0.41
CA LEU A 64 17.31 11.28 -0.73
C LEU A 64 16.55 9.94 -0.67
N VAL A 65 17.12 8.88 -1.24
CA VAL A 65 16.53 7.53 -1.20
C VAL A 65 16.44 6.99 0.23
N SER A 66 17.47 7.21 1.05
CA SER A 66 17.44 6.82 2.46
C SER A 66 16.34 7.56 3.21
N MET A 67 16.21 8.88 2.99
CA MET A 67 15.18 9.69 3.64
C MET A 67 13.76 9.30 3.20
N ASP A 68 13.53 9.08 1.90
CA ASP A 68 12.25 8.59 1.36
C ASP A 68 11.87 7.21 1.94
N THR A 69 12.86 6.31 2.06
CA THR A 69 12.66 5.00 2.70
C THR A 69 12.26 5.14 4.16
N VAL A 70 12.95 6.00 4.93
CA VAL A 70 12.60 6.27 6.32
C VAL A 70 11.23 6.91 6.43
N LEU A 71 10.90 7.89 5.57
CA LEU A 71 9.61 8.56 5.55
C LEU A 71 8.46 7.57 5.30
N ARG A 72 8.61 6.65 4.34
CA ARG A 72 7.63 5.57 4.11
C ARG A 72 7.49 4.66 5.31
N SER A 73 8.60 4.16 5.86
CA SER A 73 8.58 3.27 7.04
C SER A 73 7.91 3.95 8.25
N VAL A 74 8.23 5.21 8.52
CA VAL A 74 7.62 6.01 9.60
C VAL A 74 6.13 6.24 9.33
N SER A 75 5.74 6.50 8.09
CA SER A 75 4.34 6.68 7.70
C SER A 75 3.51 5.41 7.94
N GLU A 76 4.06 4.24 7.64
CA GLU A 76 3.44 2.94 7.92
C GLU A 76 3.31 2.70 9.44
N GLN A 77 4.32 3.07 10.22
CA GLN A 77 4.25 3.00 11.68
C GLN A 77 3.17 3.93 12.25
N ALA A 78 3.04 5.16 11.72
CA ALA A 78 2.00 6.10 12.11
C ALA A 78 0.61 5.51 11.86
N VAL A 79 0.36 5.02 10.65
CA VAL A 79 -0.89 4.34 10.28
C VAL A 79 -1.16 3.15 11.18
N SER A 80 -0.15 2.30 11.42
CA SER A 80 -0.30 1.10 12.23
C SER A 80 -0.71 1.42 13.67
N GLN A 81 -0.02 2.34 14.34
CA GLN A 81 -0.29 2.69 15.74
C GLN A 81 -1.56 3.53 15.92
N ILE A 82 -1.86 4.43 14.97
CA ILE A 82 -3.06 5.26 15.04
C ILE A 82 -4.31 4.44 14.73
N GLN A 83 -4.24 3.51 13.77
CA GLN A 83 -5.42 2.86 13.23
C GLN A 83 -5.49 1.37 13.51
N GLN A 84 -4.41 0.62 13.24
CA GLN A 84 -4.47 -0.84 13.04
C GLN A 84 -4.18 -1.69 14.29
N GLN A 85 -3.78 -1.08 15.41
CA GLN A 85 -3.49 -1.82 16.64
C GLN A 85 -4.76 -2.17 17.44
N PRO A 86 -4.74 -3.22 18.29
CA PRO A 86 -5.87 -3.59 19.16
C PRO A 86 -6.33 -2.49 20.13
N ASN A 87 -5.48 -1.48 20.39
CA ASN A 87 -5.81 -0.26 21.11
C ASN A 87 -5.34 0.94 20.26
N PRO A 88 -6.12 1.35 19.25
CA PRO A 88 -5.71 2.40 18.33
C PRO A 88 -5.53 3.73 19.06
N LEU A 89 -4.52 4.51 18.67
CA LEU A 89 -4.29 5.86 19.21
C LEU A 89 -5.16 6.93 18.54
N PHE A 90 -6.03 6.56 17.59
CA PHE A 90 -6.96 7.49 16.95
C PHE A 90 -7.84 8.19 18.01
N ALA A 91 -7.99 9.51 17.86
CA ALA A 91 -8.92 10.29 18.67
C ALA A 91 -9.73 11.25 17.77
N SER A 92 -11.02 11.40 18.06
CA SER A 92 -11.86 12.41 17.40
C SER A 92 -11.30 13.80 17.66
N CYS A 93 -11.20 14.64 16.62
CA CYS A 93 -10.60 15.96 16.72
C CYS A 93 -9.17 15.97 17.29
N ALA A 94 -8.34 14.98 16.94
CA ALA A 94 -6.97 14.88 17.43
C ALA A 94 -6.10 16.06 16.97
N THR A 95 -5.23 16.52 17.85
CA THR A 95 -4.19 17.50 17.51
C THR A 95 -2.84 16.79 17.32
N PRO A 96 -1.82 17.45 16.75
CA PRO A 96 -0.47 16.89 16.72
C PRO A 96 0.04 16.42 18.10
N ALA A 97 -0.36 17.12 19.17
CA ALA A 97 -0.03 16.73 20.54
C ALA A 97 -0.71 15.43 20.98
N THR A 98 -1.92 15.15 20.49
CA THR A 98 -2.65 13.91 20.74
C THR A 98 -1.87 12.69 20.22
N TYR A 99 -1.20 12.83 19.06
CA TYR A 99 -0.38 11.79 18.47
C TYR A 99 1.09 11.83 18.91
N SER A 100 1.44 12.59 19.95
CA SER A 100 2.82 12.62 20.49
C SER A 100 3.26 11.26 21.08
N GLY A 101 2.30 10.39 21.41
CA GLY A 101 2.55 9.03 21.88
C GLY A 101 2.89 8.01 20.78
N VAL A 102 2.86 8.40 19.50
CA VAL A 102 3.28 7.53 18.39
C VAL A 102 4.78 7.28 18.50
N GLY A 103 5.13 6.05 18.87
CA GLY A 103 6.50 5.61 19.05
C GLY A 103 7.13 5.24 17.72
N PHE A 104 7.84 6.19 17.10
CA PHE A 104 8.58 5.94 15.87
C PHE A 104 9.91 5.24 16.16
N THR A 105 10.14 4.10 15.51
CA THR A 105 11.45 3.44 15.47
C THR A 105 12.16 3.89 14.19
N ALA A 106 12.98 4.94 14.31
CA ALA A 106 13.78 5.47 13.22
C ALA A 106 15.26 5.07 13.36
N PRO A 107 16.00 4.92 12.24
CA PRO A 107 17.45 4.70 12.29
C PRO A 107 18.19 5.85 12.99
N ALA A 108 19.39 5.57 13.50
CA ALA A 108 20.20 6.55 14.22
C ALA A 108 20.38 7.87 13.41
N GLY A 109 20.14 9.00 14.08
CA GLY A 109 20.24 10.33 13.48
C GLY A 109 19.00 10.79 12.72
N TYR A 110 17.94 9.97 12.64
CA TYR A 110 16.63 10.39 12.14
C TYR A 110 15.66 10.58 13.31
N SER A 111 14.80 11.59 13.19
CA SER A 111 13.66 11.79 14.08
C SER A 111 12.38 11.96 13.25
N ALA A 112 11.25 11.55 13.81
CA ALA A 112 9.95 11.63 13.17
C ALA A 112 8.94 12.26 14.12
N THR A 113 8.03 13.06 13.57
CA THR A 113 6.96 13.69 14.34
C THR A 113 5.74 13.95 13.46
N ILE A 114 4.57 14.04 14.08
CA ILE A 114 3.34 14.48 13.42
C ILE A 114 3.28 16.00 13.56
N THR A 115 3.23 16.71 12.44
CA THR A 115 3.32 18.18 12.38
C THR A 115 1.96 18.85 12.21
N SER A 116 0.99 18.16 11.62
CA SER A 116 -0.34 18.70 11.33
C SER A 116 -1.41 17.63 11.38
N VAL A 117 -2.64 18.05 11.67
CA VAL A 117 -3.85 17.23 11.58
C VAL A 117 -4.95 18.11 10.98
N ASP A 118 -5.48 17.70 9.83
CA ASP A 118 -6.67 18.27 9.20
C ASP A 118 -7.82 17.27 9.24
N TYR A 119 -9.05 17.74 9.14
CA TYR A 119 -10.28 16.97 9.34
C TYR A 119 -11.11 16.94 8.06
N TRP A 120 -11.66 15.78 7.72
CA TRP A 120 -12.57 15.63 6.60
C TRP A 120 -13.93 16.29 6.91
N ASN A 121 -14.38 17.17 6.01
CA ASN A 121 -15.66 17.86 6.12
C ASN A 121 -16.76 17.32 5.17
N GLY A 122 -16.51 16.22 4.45
CA GLY A 122 -17.40 15.68 3.42
C GLY A 122 -16.96 15.99 1.98
N SER A 123 -16.05 16.95 1.77
CA SER A 123 -15.55 17.33 0.43
C SER A 123 -14.05 17.65 0.39
N SER A 124 -13.47 18.11 1.49
CA SER A 124 -12.04 18.40 1.61
C SER A 124 -11.54 18.19 3.04
N PHE A 125 -10.22 18.11 3.19
CA PHE A 125 -9.56 18.21 4.50
C PHE A 125 -9.33 19.68 4.85
N GLY A 126 -9.55 20.07 6.10
CA GLY A 126 -9.26 21.41 6.59
C GLY A 126 -9.06 21.46 8.11
N PRO A 127 -8.67 22.62 8.66
CA PRO A 127 -8.16 22.71 10.04
C PRO A 127 -9.25 22.69 11.11
N THR A 128 -10.52 22.80 10.73
CA THR A 128 -11.65 22.89 11.65
C THR A 128 -12.25 21.51 11.90
N CYS A 129 -12.17 21.03 13.14
CA CYS A 129 -12.90 19.83 13.52
C CYS A 129 -14.35 20.17 13.88
N ALA A 130 -15.31 19.45 13.31
CA ALA A 130 -16.66 19.41 13.84
C ALA A 130 -16.64 18.63 15.17
N ALA A 131 -17.10 19.23 16.26
CA ALA A 131 -17.04 18.62 17.59
C ALA A 131 -17.71 17.24 17.59
N GLY A 132 -16.98 16.22 18.04
CA GLY A 132 -17.46 14.82 18.05
C GLY A 132 -17.41 14.11 16.69
N SER A 133 -16.78 14.69 15.67
CA SER A 133 -16.58 14.02 14.39
C SER A 133 -15.50 12.94 14.47
N SER A 134 -15.89 11.72 14.13
CA SER A 134 -14.97 10.60 13.87
C SER A 134 -14.59 10.49 12.39
N ALA A 135 -14.85 11.54 11.59
CA ALA A 135 -14.49 11.56 10.18
C ALA A 135 -12.97 11.37 9.99
N PRO A 136 -12.53 10.87 8.82
CA PRO A 136 -11.12 10.72 8.51
C PRO A 136 -10.33 12.01 8.75
N GLN A 137 -9.09 11.85 9.19
CA GLN A 137 -8.15 12.94 9.46
C GLN A 137 -6.95 12.80 8.52
N LEU A 138 -6.48 13.90 7.97
CA LEU A 138 -5.25 13.94 7.19
C LEU A 138 -4.12 14.41 8.12
N ILE A 139 -3.19 13.52 8.43
CA ILE A 139 -2.05 13.84 9.29
C ILE A 139 -0.83 14.14 8.43
N GLY A 140 -0.07 15.17 8.81
CA GLY A 140 1.25 15.45 8.27
C GLY A 140 2.31 14.80 9.12
N VAL A 141 3.14 13.94 8.52
CA VAL A 141 4.29 13.31 9.16
C VAL A 141 5.55 13.95 8.60
N SER A 142 6.46 14.37 9.46
CA SER A 142 7.75 14.93 9.08
C SER A 142 8.89 14.07 9.65
N VAL A 143 9.85 13.74 8.80
CA VAL A 143 11.11 13.10 9.16
C VAL A 143 12.25 14.10 9.01
N THR A 144 13.04 14.26 10.06
CA THR A 144 14.27 15.07 10.05
C THR A 144 15.48 14.16 10.06
N GLY A 145 16.37 14.32 9.09
CA GLY A 145 17.60 13.55 8.97
C GLY A 145 18.78 14.14 9.76
N PRO A 146 19.96 13.47 9.75
CA PRO A 146 21.12 13.82 10.56
C PRO A 146 21.72 15.20 10.29
N LEU A 147 21.47 15.75 9.09
CA LEU A 147 21.95 17.05 8.64
C LEU A 147 20.93 18.18 8.89
N GLY A 148 19.82 17.88 9.58
CA GLY A 148 18.74 18.84 9.84
C GLY A 148 17.76 19.05 8.68
N THR A 149 17.93 18.33 7.56
CA THR A 149 16.99 18.33 6.44
C THR A 149 15.70 17.62 6.83
N ALA A 150 14.55 18.24 6.56
CA ALA A 150 13.23 17.65 6.82
C ALA A 150 12.52 17.27 5.52
N SER A 151 11.78 16.17 5.56
CA SER A 151 10.86 15.75 4.50
C SER A 151 9.55 15.34 5.11
N SER A 152 8.44 15.70 4.46
CA SER A 152 7.11 15.45 4.99
C SER A 152 6.20 14.76 3.98
N ILE A 153 5.24 14.01 4.51
CA ILE A 153 4.17 13.38 3.76
C ILE A 153 2.85 13.58 4.51
N SER A 154 1.77 13.74 3.77
CA SER A 154 0.42 13.72 4.34
C SER A 154 -0.24 12.39 4.04
N LEU A 155 -0.90 11.82 5.04
CA LEU A 155 -1.58 10.53 4.92
C LEU A 155 -2.90 10.56 5.69
N ALA A 156 -3.91 9.86 5.17
CA ALA A 156 -5.22 9.80 5.79
C ALA A 156 -5.25 8.69 6.84
N VAL A 157 -5.65 9.03 8.05
CA VAL A 157 -6.01 8.10 9.11
C VAL A 157 -7.49 8.20 9.40
N ASN A 158 -8.09 7.07 9.71
CA ASN A 158 -9.47 6.90 10.12
C ASN A 158 -9.47 6.09 11.42
N ASP A 159 -10.53 6.25 12.19
CA ASP A 159 -10.79 5.36 13.29
C ASP A 159 -11.13 3.98 12.71
N LEU A 160 -10.37 2.91 13.02
CA LEU A 160 -10.83 1.56 12.65
C LEU A 160 -11.96 1.08 13.55
N SER A 161 -12.19 1.76 14.68
CA SER A 161 -13.46 1.75 15.40
C SER A 161 -14.43 2.83 14.93
N PHE A 162 -14.22 3.42 13.73
CA PHE A 162 -15.26 4.14 12.99
C PHE A 162 -16.34 3.13 12.60
N SER A 163 -17.15 2.71 13.56
CA SER A 163 -18.58 2.75 13.36
C SER A 163 -18.88 4.23 13.12
N SER A 164 -19.17 4.62 11.87
CA SER A 164 -19.90 5.88 11.71
C SER A 164 -21.11 5.74 12.63
N SER A 165 -21.20 6.55 13.68
CA SER A 165 -22.42 6.68 14.47
C SER A 165 -23.48 7.40 13.65
N ALA A 166 -23.72 6.93 12.43
CA ALA A 166 -25.08 6.73 12.01
C ALA A 166 -25.56 5.63 12.96
N SER A 167 -25.98 6.01 14.19
CA SER A 167 -26.28 5.02 15.23
C SER A 167 -27.24 4.02 14.63
N GLU A 168 -26.87 2.74 14.65
CA GLU A 168 -27.70 1.68 14.11
C GLU A 168 -29.07 1.81 14.76
N ALA A 169 -30.04 2.21 13.96
CA ALA A 169 -31.35 2.58 14.45
C ALA A 169 -32.33 1.43 14.20
N GLN A 170 -32.14 0.73 13.08
CA GLN A 170 -33.04 -0.33 12.67
C GLN A 170 -32.36 -1.36 11.76
N LEU A 171 -32.93 -2.56 11.77
CA LEU A 171 -32.71 -3.57 10.74
C LEU A 171 -33.89 -3.54 9.77
N VAL A 172 -33.62 -3.70 8.48
CA VAL A 172 -34.67 -3.73 7.45
C VAL A 172 -34.46 -4.91 6.52
N PHE A 173 -35.50 -5.74 6.35
CA PHE A 173 -35.51 -6.75 5.30
C PHE A 173 -35.71 -6.08 3.94
N THR A 174 -34.62 -5.91 3.19
CA THR A 174 -34.63 -5.34 1.83
C THR A 174 -34.96 -6.39 0.77
N ILE A 175 -34.65 -7.66 1.04
CA ILE A 175 -35.18 -8.80 0.28
C ILE A 175 -35.90 -9.71 1.26
N GLN A 176 -37.18 -9.95 1.01
CA GLN A 176 -38.01 -10.81 1.83
C GLN A 176 -37.73 -12.29 1.53
N PRO A 177 -37.75 -13.16 2.57
CA PRO A 177 -37.64 -14.60 2.35
C PRO A 177 -38.88 -15.10 1.60
N VAL A 178 -38.66 -16.03 0.66
CA VAL A 178 -39.73 -16.79 0.02
C VAL A 178 -39.46 -18.25 0.28
N GLY A 179 -40.44 -18.95 0.84
CA GLY A 179 -40.29 -20.36 1.18
C GLY A 179 -40.15 -21.26 -0.04
N GLY A 180 -39.89 -22.53 0.25
CA GLY A 180 -39.73 -23.59 -0.74
C GLY A 180 -40.14 -24.91 -0.13
N ALA A 181 -39.61 -26.03 -0.65
CA ALA A 181 -39.79 -27.32 -0.02
C ALA A 181 -39.06 -27.36 1.34
N HIS A 182 -39.69 -27.96 2.35
CA HIS A 182 -39.05 -28.20 3.64
C HIS A 182 -37.72 -28.98 3.48
N GLY A 183 -36.74 -28.66 4.32
CA GLY A 183 -35.39 -29.21 4.25
C GLY A 183 -34.54 -28.72 3.08
N THR A 184 -35.08 -27.87 2.19
CA THR A 184 -34.35 -27.26 1.08
C THR A 184 -34.07 -25.77 1.34
N PRO A 185 -33.06 -25.17 0.66
CA PRO A 185 -32.87 -23.73 0.71
C PRO A 185 -34.14 -22.96 0.34
N LEU A 186 -34.40 -21.86 1.05
CA LEU A 186 -35.51 -20.96 0.71
C LEU A 186 -35.38 -20.52 -0.75
N ALA A 187 -36.51 -20.43 -1.46
CA ALA A 187 -36.52 -20.09 -2.87
C ALA A 187 -35.98 -18.67 -3.13
N THR A 188 -36.33 -17.73 -2.24
CA THR A 188 -35.66 -16.42 -2.15
C THR A 188 -35.01 -16.31 -0.79
N GLN A 189 -33.70 -16.12 -0.80
CA GLN A 189 -32.93 -15.89 0.40
C GLN A 189 -33.11 -14.44 0.89
N PRO A 190 -33.28 -14.23 2.21
CA PRO A 190 -33.47 -12.90 2.74
C PRO A 190 -32.18 -12.06 2.65
N THR A 191 -32.35 -10.75 2.55
CA THR A 191 -31.28 -9.77 2.70
C THR A 191 -31.74 -8.74 3.72
N VAL A 192 -30.86 -8.43 4.67
CA VAL A 192 -31.13 -7.47 5.74
C VAL A 192 -30.12 -6.34 5.63
N THR A 193 -30.59 -5.11 5.68
CA THR A 193 -29.77 -3.91 5.72
C THR A 193 -29.80 -3.33 7.12
N ILE A 194 -28.64 -2.91 7.62
CA ILE A 194 -28.51 -2.18 8.88
C ILE A 194 -28.56 -0.69 8.53
N GLU A 195 -29.55 0.01 9.05
CA GLU A 195 -29.79 1.42 8.70
C GLU A 195 -29.65 2.35 9.90
N ASP A 196 -29.22 3.58 9.61
CA ASP A 196 -29.24 4.70 10.53
C ASP A 196 -30.65 5.28 10.70
N ALA A 197 -30.80 6.27 11.59
CA ALA A 197 -32.09 6.95 11.82
C ALA A 197 -32.62 7.71 10.59
N GLY A 198 -31.79 7.94 9.58
CA GLY A 198 -32.14 8.56 8.30
C GLY A 198 -32.49 7.56 7.20
N GLY A 199 -32.41 6.25 7.46
CA GLY A 199 -32.65 5.19 6.49
C GLY A 199 -31.48 4.90 5.56
N ASN A 200 -30.25 5.31 5.90
CA ASN A 200 -29.05 5.01 5.11
C ASN A 200 -28.34 3.76 5.65
N PRO A 201 -27.76 2.91 4.78
CA PRO A 201 -27.02 1.75 5.21
C PRO A 201 -25.76 2.12 6.00
N VAL A 202 -25.53 1.46 7.14
CA VAL A 202 -24.36 1.65 8.00
C VAL A 202 -23.20 0.84 7.46
N LEU A 203 -22.37 1.44 6.59
CA LEU A 203 -21.34 0.72 5.82
C LEU A 203 -20.15 0.19 6.62
N THR A 204 -20.09 0.49 7.91
CA THR A 204 -18.93 0.28 8.79
C THR A 204 -19.14 -0.81 9.84
N ASN A 205 -20.34 -1.39 9.90
CA ASN A 205 -20.63 -2.45 10.84
C ASN A 205 -19.92 -3.74 10.37
N ILE A 206 -19.45 -4.57 11.31
CA ILE A 206 -18.86 -5.90 11.02
C ILE A 206 -19.48 -6.98 11.93
N SER A 207 -20.66 -6.69 12.46
CA SER A 207 -21.39 -7.57 13.35
C SER A 207 -21.89 -8.80 12.60
N THR A 208 -22.39 -9.77 13.38
CA THR A 208 -23.03 -10.97 12.84
C THR A 208 -24.52 -10.87 13.08
N VAL A 209 -25.30 -10.92 12.00
CA VAL A 209 -26.76 -10.92 12.08
C VAL A 209 -27.27 -12.35 12.06
N ASN A 210 -28.10 -12.67 13.04
CA ASN A 210 -28.71 -13.98 13.17
C ASN A 210 -30.20 -13.92 12.81
N LEU A 211 -30.67 -14.85 11.97
CA LEU A 211 -32.10 -15.06 11.79
C LEU A 211 -32.59 -16.20 12.69
N ALA A 212 -33.80 -16.05 13.20
CA ALA A 212 -34.53 -17.11 13.89
C ALA A 212 -35.98 -17.14 13.41
N ILE A 213 -36.64 -18.30 13.52
CA ILE A 213 -38.10 -18.36 13.34
C ILE A 213 -38.75 -17.55 14.47
N THR A 214 -39.63 -16.62 14.10
CA THR A 214 -40.35 -15.82 15.09
C THR A 214 -41.25 -16.73 15.92
N SER A 215 -41.20 -16.58 17.24
CA SER A 215 -42.01 -17.39 18.16
C SER A 215 -43.50 -17.30 17.84
N GLY A 216 -44.18 -18.45 17.85
CA GLY A 216 -45.61 -18.56 17.55
C GLY A 216 -45.97 -18.53 16.06
N THR A 217 -44.98 -18.57 15.16
CA THR A 217 -45.20 -18.63 13.71
C THR A 217 -44.82 -19.97 13.11
N GLY A 218 -45.45 -20.32 11.98
CA GLY A 218 -45.23 -21.60 11.31
C GLY A 218 -45.59 -22.82 12.16
N THR A 219 -44.94 -23.94 11.88
CA THR A 219 -45.15 -25.21 12.59
C THR A 219 -44.31 -25.26 13.87
N GLY A 220 -44.95 -25.56 15.00
CA GLY A 220 -44.26 -25.69 16.28
C GLY A 220 -43.19 -26.79 16.25
N GLY A 221 -41.97 -26.45 16.66
CA GLY A 221 -40.81 -27.36 16.63
C GLY A 221 -39.94 -27.25 15.38
N ALA A 222 -40.32 -26.44 14.40
CA ALA A 222 -39.50 -26.18 13.22
C ALA A 222 -38.16 -25.51 13.59
N VAL A 223 -37.12 -25.89 12.87
CA VAL A 223 -35.73 -25.47 13.03
C VAL A 223 -35.26 -24.75 11.77
N LEU A 224 -34.73 -23.54 11.97
CA LEU A 224 -34.02 -22.79 10.95
C LEU A 224 -32.52 -23.15 11.01
N SER A 225 -31.93 -23.46 9.86
CA SER A 225 -30.50 -23.78 9.76
C SER A 225 -29.81 -22.91 8.72
N GLY A 226 -28.52 -22.60 8.93
CA GLY A 226 -27.69 -21.88 7.96
C GLY A 226 -27.96 -20.38 7.82
N CYS A 227 -28.68 -19.75 8.77
CA CYS A 227 -29.10 -18.35 8.68
C CYS A 227 -28.37 -17.41 9.64
N THR A 228 -27.06 -17.53 9.69
CA THR A 228 -26.17 -16.63 10.43
C THR A 228 -25.11 -16.15 9.45
N GLN A 229 -24.99 -14.83 9.27
CA GLN A 229 -24.03 -14.24 8.33
C GLN A 229 -23.42 -12.97 8.93
N SER A 230 -22.17 -12.71 8.57
CA SER A 230 -21.50 -11.45 8.85
C SER A 230 -21.99 -10.37 7.90
N GLU A 231 -22.12 -9.15 8.42
CA GLU A 231 -22.39 -7.98 7.61
C GLU A 231 -21.24 -7.67 6.64
N SER A 232 -21.59 -7.16 5.45
CA SER A 232 -20.63 -6.49 4.57
C SER A 232 -21.23 -5.23 3.94
N GLN A 233 -20.64 -4.06 4.23
CA GLN A 233 -21.01 -2.76 3.67
C GLN A 233 -22.49 -2.40 3.89
N GLY A 234 -22.96 -2.51 5.13
CA GLY A 234 -24.33 -2.19 5.54
C GLY A 234 -25.37 -3.26 5.20
N VAL A 235 -24.97 -4.33 4.53
CA VAL A 235 -25.87 -5.34 3.96
C VAL A 235 -25.45 -6.74 4.37
N VAL A 236 -26.43 -7.53 4.79
CA VAL A 236 -26.28 -8.93 5.15
C VAL A 236 -27.09 -9.76 4.17
N THR A 237 -26.38 -10.49 3.30
CA THR A 237 -27.01 -11.41 2.35
C THR A 237 -26.94 -12.83 2.90
N PHE A 238 -28.09 -13.43 3.17
CA PHE A 238 -28.14 -14.80 3.69
C PHE A 238 -28.06 -15.81 2.55
N THR A 239 -27.35 -16.92 2.76
CA THR A 239 -27.27 -18.01 1.76
C THR A 239 -27.43 -19.37 2.43
N GLY A 240 -28.21 -20.27 1.83
CA GLY A 240 -28.39 -21.63 2.35
C GLY A 240 -29.30 -21.73 3.57
N CYS A 241 -30.21 -20.77 3.76
CA CYS A 241 -31.21 -20.84 4.82
C CYS A 241 -32.20 -21.96 4.55
N THR A 242 -32.41 -22.86 5.51
CA THR A 242 -33.37 -23.96 5.39
C THR A 242 -34.28 -24.03 6.60
N ILE A 243 -35.55 -24.40 6.38
CA ILE A 243 -36.50 -24.76 7.44
C ILE A 243 -36.87 -26.22 7.22
N ASN A 244 -36.74 -27.06 8.24
CA ASN A 244 -36.89 -28.52 8.13
C ASN A 244 -38.35 -29.00 8.08
N ASP A 245 -39.32 -28.17 8.45
CA ASP A 245 -40.73 -28.54 8.52
C ASP A 245 -41.61 -27.67 7.61
N ALA A 246 -42.62 -28.30 7.00
CA ALA A 246 -43.63 -27.60 6.22
C ALA A 246 -44.61 -26.87 7.14
N GLY A 247 -45.12 -25.73 6.69
CA GLY A 247 -46.03 -24.89 7.45
C GLY A 247 -46.30 -23.54 6.78
N THR A 248 -47.42 -22.93 7.15
CA THR A 248 -47.83 -21.62 6.64
C THR A 248 -47.59 -20.53 7.67
N GLY A 249 -47.27 -19.33 7.21
CA GLY A 249 -47.19 -18.15 8.07
C GLY A 249 -45.90 -18.06 8.88
N TYR A 250 -44.80 -18.68 8.41
CA TYR A 250 -43.49 -18.46 8.99
C TYR A 250 -43.08 -17.00 8.84
N THR A 251 -42.52 -16.41 9.89
CA THR A 251 -41.75 -15.16 9.80
C THR A 251 -40.37 -15.38 10.39
N LEU A 252 -39.39 -14.65 9.88
CA LEU A 252 -38.03 -14.64 10.41
C LEU A 252 -37.80 -13.35 11.19
N THR A 253 -37.19 -13.46 12.36
CA THR A 253 -36.67 -12.34 13.12
C THR A 253 -35.17 -12.23 12.89
N ALA A 254 -34.71 -11.12 12.34
CA ALA A 254 -33.31 -10.75 12.30
C ALA A 254 -32.92 -10.09 13.62
N THR A 255 -31.76 -10.45 14.16
CA THR A 255 -31.20 -9.87 15.38
C THR A 255 -29.75 -9.47 15.15
N ASP A 256 -29.43 -8.24 15.53
CA ASP A 256 -28.07 -7.73 15.67
C ASP A 256 -27.96 -6.92 16.97
N GLY A 257 -27.24 -7.43 17.96
CA GLY A 257 -27.21 -6.84 19.30
C GLY A 257 -28.61 -6.66 19.90
N SER A 258 -29.03 -5.41 20.13
CA SER A 258 -30.39 -5.07 20.60
C SER A 258 -31.39 -4.75 19.49
N LEU A 259 -30.95 -4.66 18.24
CA LEU A 259 -31.83 -4.37 17.11
C LEU A 259 -32.52 -5.66 16.64
N THR A 260 -33.80 -5.53 16.30
CA THR A 260 -34.58 -6.63 15.75
C THR A 260 -35.47 -6.14 14.62
N ALA A 261 -35.69 -7.01 13.64
CA ALA A 261 -36.67 -6.80 12.57
C ALA A 261 -37.37 -8.11 12.24
N ALA A 262 -38.62 -8.02 11.79
CA ALA A 262 -39.40 -9.18 11.36
C ALA A 262 -39.59 -9.15 9.84
N SER A 263 -39.50 -10.31 9.21
CA SER A 263 -39.83 -10.48 7.80
C SER A 263 -41.34 -10.47 7.57
N SER A 264 -41.73 -10.37 6.30
CA SER A 264 -43.07 -10.76 5.86
C SER A 264 -43.30 -12.27 6.06
N ALA A 265 -44.57 -12.66 6.21
CA ALA A 265 -44.93 -14.06 6.36
C ALA A 265 -44.77 -14.83 5.03
N PHE A 266 -44.28 -16.07 5.10
CA PHE A 266 -44.14 -16.97 3.96
C PHE A 266 -44.55 -18.41 4.32
N THR A 267 -44.66 -19.26 3.29
CA THR A 267 -45.06 -20.67 3.43
C THR A 267 -43.92 -21.58 3.00
N VAL A 268 -43.66 -22.62 3.78
CA VAL A 268 -42.77 -23.74 3.44
C VAL A 268 -43.66 -24.96 3.17
N SER A 269 -43.44 -25.65 2.05
CA SER A 269 -44.28 -26.77 1.58
C SER A 269 -43.68 -28.14 1.83
#